data_AF-A0A422QGI4-F1
#
_entry.id   AF-A0A422QGI4-F1
#
_cell.length_a   1.000
_cell.length_b   1.000
_cell.length_c   1.000
_cell.angle_alpha   90.00
_cell.angle_beta   90.00
_cell.angle_gamma   90.00
#
_symmetry.space_group_name_H-M   'P 1'
#
loop_
_entity.id
_entity.type
_entity.pdbx_description
1 polymer ?
#
loop_
_entity_poly.entity_id
_entity_poly.type
_entity_poly.pdbx_seq_one_letter_code
_entity_poly.pdbx_strand_id
1 'polypeptide(L)'
;MSTFSTYDSTVNSFYLAFYGRPADPAGLKFWSQQLANNDGDLGAITQAFATSEEAQIRFGTDSVNDRIAEIYQQLFNRAPDATGLEYWTDVVAKGHASMADVAVAILSGAQGSDSTLSQLRQQAADAFTAAVEADGTEYSGYASIEAARILVRGVTADATAADLDVLVKAAVSFADTATKNPQVVEAIAVNTTLLALFDTTRGTSEPVGLAQALADTAKAAAGDPVTLDSLLRGGGMDK
;
A
#
# COMPACT_ATOMS: atom_id res chain seq x y z
N MET A 1 22.26 0.68 -7.10
CA MET A 1 20.91 1.25 -6.92
C MET A 1 20.45 1.71 -8.29
N SER A 2 19.43 1.07 -8.87
CA SER A 2 18.76 1.61 -10.05
C SER A 2 18.08 2.91 -9.62
N THR A 3 18.53 4.04 -10.14
CA THR A 3 17.89 5.33 -9.87
C THR A 3 16.56 5.37 -10.62
N PHE A 4 15.44 5.40 -9.89
CA PHE A 4 14.11 5.59 -10.47
C PHE A 4 14.12 6.85 -11.36
N SER A 5 13.53 6.75 -12.54
CA SER A 5 13.24 7.93 -13.35
C SER A 5 12.09 8.74 -12.72
N THR A 6 11.93 9.99 -13.18
CA THR A 6 10.76 10.82 -12.78
C THR A 6 9.44 10.11 -13.07
N TYR A 7 9.35 9.35 -14.17
CA TYR A 7 8.14 8.61 -14.51
C TYR A 7 7.94 7.39 -13.63
N ASP A 8 9.00 6.70 -13.20
CA ASP A 8 8.89 5.59 -12.27
C ASP A 8 8.36 6.07 -10.91
N SER A 9 8.95 7.13 -10.33
CA SER A 9 8.45 7.69 -9.08
C SER A 9 7.02 8.24 -9.22
N THR A 10 6.67 8.83 -10.38
CA THR A 10 5.28 9.24 -10.66
C THR A 10 4.33 8.06 -10.67
N VAL A 11 4.65 6.98 -11.38
CA VAL A 11 3.77 5.79 -11.42
C VAL A 11 3.65 5.16 -10.04
N ASN A 12 4.75 5.03 -9.31
CA ASN A 12 4.71 4.43 -7.99
C ASN A 12 3.88 5.28 -7.00
N SER A 13 3.88 6.61 -7.16
CA SER A 13 3.01 7.49 -6.36
C SER A 13 1.52 7.27 -6.64
N PHE A 14 1.15 6.81 -7.84
CA PHE A 14 -0.24 6.45 -8.17
C PHE A 14 -0.65 5.14 -7.51
N TYR A 15 0.23 4.14 -7.54
CA TYR A 15 0.02 2.90 -6.79
C TYR A 15 -0.10 3.19 -5.29
N LEU A 16 0.76 4.06 -4.75
CA LEU A 16 0.68 4.50 -3.36
C LEU A 16 -0.62 5.25 -3.07
N ALA A 17 -0.97 6.25 -3.87
CA ALA A 17 -2.13 7.12 -3.62
C ALA A 17 -3.45 6.38 -3.74
N PHE A 18 -3.61 5.60 -4.80
CA PHE A 18 -4.89 4.98 -5.12
C PHE A 18 -4.99 3.55 -4.57
N TYR A 19 -3.94 2.76 -4.73
CA TYR A 19 -3.91 1.37 -4.28
C TYR A 19 -3.21 1.13 -2.95
N GLY A 20 -2.60 2.12 -2.30
CA GLY A 20 -2.07 1.94 -0.94
C GLY A 20 -0.98 0.91 -0.80
N ARG A 21 -0.30 0.63 -1.91
CA ARG A 21 0.75 -0.36 -1.99
C ARG A 21 1.83 0.15 -2.95
N PRO A 22 3.05 -0.38 -2.86
CA PRO A 22 4.06 -0.17 -3.88
C PRO A 22 3.64 -0.78 -5.22
N ALA A 23 4.12 -0.21 -6.32
CA ALA A 23 3.98 -0.78 -7.65
C ALA A 23 4.70 -2.12 -7.74
N ASP A 24 4.14 -3.05 -8.52
CA ASP A 24 4.92 -4.20 -8.98
C ASP A 24 5.90 -3.76 -10.08
N PRO A 25 7.09 -4.38 -10.20
CA PRO A 25 8.10 -3.95 -11.18
C PRO A 25 7.62 -3.97 -12.64
N ALA A 26 6.76 -4.93 -13.00
CA ALA A 26 6.24 -5.06 -14.36
C ALA A 26 5.25 -3.93 -14.69
N GLY A 27 4.30 -3.66 -13.80
CA GLY A 27 3.36 -2.56 -13.88
C GLY A 27 4.06 -1.19 -13.86
N LEU A 28 5.04 -1.01 -12.98
CA LEU A 28 5.88 0.19 -12.94
C LEU A 28 6.49 0.48 -14.31
N LYS A 29 7.21 -0.50 -14.87
CA LYS A 29 7.87 -0.39 -16.17
C LYS A 29 6.89 -0.13 -17.31
N PHE A 30 5.74 -0.80 -17.31
CA PHE A 30 4.72 -0.62 -18.35
C PHE A 30 4.18 0.81 -18.35
N TRP A 31 3.76 1.29 -17.17
CA TRP A 31 3.15 2.61 -17.05
C TRP A 31 4.17 3.73 -17.21
N SER A 32 5.41 3.56 -16.74
CA SER A 32 6.45 4.59 -16.90
C SER A 32 6.85 4.75 -18.37
N GLN A 33 6.86 3.65 -19.13
CA GLN A 33 7.00 3.70 -20.59
C GLN A 33 5.81 4.40 -21.27
N GLN A 34 4.58 4.17 -20.83
CA GLN A 34 3.43 4.88 -21.39
C GLN A 34 3.43 6.38 -21.08
N LEU A 35 3.83 6.77 -19.88
CA LEU A 35 4.03 8.18 -19.56
C LEU A 35 5.13 8.79 -20.43
N ALA A 36 6.27 8.09 -20.60
CA ALA A 36 7.35 8.56 -21.46
C ALA A 36 6.93 8.72 -22.92
N ASN A 37 6.08 7.83 -23.43
CA ASN A 37 5.59 7.86 -24.81
C ASN A 37 4.48 8.88 -25.06
N ASN A 38 3.82 9.36 -24.00
CA ASN A 38 2.67 10.28 -24.08
C ASN A 38 2.96 11.63 -23.38
N ASP A 39 4.22 12.07 -23.38
CA ASP A 39 4.68 13.35 -22.80
C ASP A 39 4.24 13.59 -21.34
N GLY A 40 4.11 12.52 -20.55
CA GLY A 40 3.72 12.56 -19.15
C GLY A 40 2.22 12.73 -18.89
N ASP A 41 1.36 12.59 -19.90
CA ASP A 41 -0.09 12.64 -19.72
C ASP A 41 -0.59 11.51 -18.82
N LEU A 42 -1.27 11.91 -17.74
CA LEU A 42 -1.72 11.01 -16.68
C LEU A 42 -3.10 10.42 -16.93
N GLY A 43 -3.85 10.91 -17.92
CA GLY A 43 -5.27 10.57 -18.10
C GLY A 43 -5.49 9.10 -18.40
N ALA A 44 -4.61 8.49 -19.21
CA ALA A 44 -4.70 7.07 -19.52
C ALA A 44 -4.45 6.17 -18.30
N ILE A 45 -3.45 6.51 -17.45
CA ILE A 45 -3.12 5.73 -16.27
C ILE A 45 -4.16 5.89 -15.16
N THR A 46 -4.65 7.11 -14.88
CA THR A 46 -5.69 7.31 -13.85
C THR A 46 -6.99 6.62 -14.24
N GLN A 47 -7.41 6.73 -15.50
CA GLN A 47 -8.61 6.05 -15.98
C GLN A 47 -8.46 4.52 -15.89
N ALA A 48 -7.33 3.97 -16.32
CA ALA A 48 -7.08 2.53 -16.26
C ALA A 48 -7.05 2.02 -14.82
N PHE A 49 -6.47 2.79 -13.89
CA PHE A 49 -6.45 2.44 -12.48
C PHE A 49 -7.86 2.46 -11.90
N ALA A 50 -8.62 3.53 -12.13
CA ALA A 50 -9.96 3.69 -11.58
C ALA A 50 -10.94 2.59 -12.02
N THR A 51 -10.75 1.99 -13.20
CA THR A 51 -11.60 0.91 -13.73
C THR A 51 -11.00 -0.48 -13.61
N SER A 52 -9.87 -0.65 -12.92
CA SER A 52 -9.21 -1.94 -12.80
C SER A 52 -9.99 -2.90 -11.89
N GLU A 53 -9.76 -4.21 -12.05
CA GLU A 53 -10.25 -5.22 -11.12
C GLU A 53 -9.74 -4.97 -9.69
N GLU A 54 -8.50 -4.50 -9.55
CA GLU A 54 -7.94 -4.16 -8.24
C GLU A 54 -8.72 -3.03 -7.56
N ALA A 55 -9.13 -2.00 -8.30
CA ALA A 55 -9.97 -0.93 -7.77
C ALA A 55 -11.35 -1.45 -7.33
N GLN A 56 -11.93 -2.39 -8.08
CA GLN A 56 -13.20 -3.02 -7.71
C GLN A 56 -13.06 -3.89 -6.46
N ILE A 57 -11.98 -4.65 -6.32
CA ILE A 57 -11.72 -5.47 -5.14
C ILE A 57 -11.49 -4.58 -3.92
N ARG A 58 -10.68 -3.53 -4.08
CA ARG A 58 -10.30 -2.64 -3.00
C ARG A 58 -11.48 -1.85 -2.45
N PHE A 59 -12.21 -1.16 -3.33
CA PHE A 59 -13.26 -0.21 -2.95
C PHE A 59 -14.67 -0.79 -3.04
N GLY A 60 -14.81 -2.04 -3.51
CA GLY A 60 -16.07 -2.77 -3.57
C GLY A 60 -17.28 -1.92 -3.99
N THR A 61 -18.29 -1.95 -3.13
CA THR A 61 -19.53 -1.17 -3.25
C THR A 61 -19.50 0.14 -2.45
N ASP A 62 -18.33 0.56 -1.97
CA ASP A 62 -18.19 1.71 -1.08
C ASP A 62 -18.62 2.99 -1.79
N SER A 63 -19.21 3.91 -1.01
CA SER A 63 -19.60 5.21 -1.54
C SER A 63 -18.37 6.05 -1.89
N VAL A 64 -18.53 7.05 -2.76
CA VAL A 64 -17.43 7.98 -3.09
C VAL A 64 -16.84 8.62 -1.82
N ASN A 65 -17.70 8.96 -0.84
CA ASN A 65 -17.25 9.52 0.43
C ASN A 65 -16.33 8.56 1.19
N ASP A 66 -16.72 7.29 1.30
CA ASP A 66 -15.96 6.27 2.02
C ASP A 66 -14.61 6.02 1.35
N ARG A 67 -14.59 5.94 0.01
CA ARG A 67 -13.35 5.79 -0.77
C ARG A 67 -12.38 6.96 -0.56
N ILE A 68 -12.89 8.19 -0.53
CA ILE A 68 -12.07 9.38 -0.23
C ILE A 68 -11.54 9.31 1.21
N ALA A 69 -12.38 8.93 2.17
CA ALA A 69 -11.95 8.78 3.56
C ALA A 69 -10.85 7.72 3.71
N GLU A 70 -10.94 6.60 3.01
CA GLU A 70 -9.89 5.58 2.96
C GLU A 70 -8.58 6.08 2.35
N ILE A 71 -8.65 6.85 1.25
CA ILE A 71 -7.47 7.46 0.63
C ILE A 71 -6.75 8.37 1.64
N TYR A 72 -7.49 9.21 2.37
CA TYR A 72 -6.93 10.06 3.42
C TYR A 72 -6.33 9.25 4.58
N GLN A 73 -7.05 8.21 5.04
CA GLN A 73 -6.56 7.36 6.12
C GLN A 73 -5.26 6.65 5.73
N GLN A 74 -5.19 6.17 4.49
CA GLN A 74 -4.00 5.52 3.95
C GLN A 74 -2.84 6.49 3.74
N LEU A 75 -3.09 7.67 3.19
CA LEU A 75 -2.03 8.61 2.82
C LEU A 75 -1.52 9.40 4.03
N PHE A 76 -2.41 9.73 4.97
CA PHE A 76 -2.15 10.69 6.04
C PHE A 76 -2.50 10.22 7.45
N ASN A 77 -3.01 8.99 7.62
CA ASN A 77 -3.43 8.44 8.93
C ASN A 77 -4.50 9.30 9.64
N ARG A 78 -5.34 9.98 8.87
CA ARG A 78 -6.44 10.80 9.39
C ARG A 78 -7.61 10.80 8.42
N ALA A 79 -8.79 11.16 8.92
CA ALA A 79 -9.93 11.48 8.07
C ALA A 79 -9.73 12.83 7.33
N PRO A 80 -10.39 13.03 6.18
CA PRO A 80 -10.51 14.35 5.57
C PRO A 80 -11.34 15.28 6.46
N ASP A 81 -11.12 16.58 6.35
CA ASP A 81 -12.07 17.55 6.90
C ASP A 81 -13.36 17.56 6.07
N ALA A 82 -14.46 18.04 6.65
CA ALA A 82 -15.78 18.00 6.02
C ALA A 82 -15.83 18.76 4.69
N THR A 83 -15.15 19.90 4.58
CA THR A 83 -15.14 20.74 3.37
C THR A 83 -14.31 20.09 2.27
N GLY A 84 -13.16 19.52 2.60
CA GLY A 84 -12.35 18.74 1.68
C GLY A 84 -13.10 17.52 1.16
N LEU A 85 -13.76 16.76 2.03
CA LEU A 85 -14.56 15.60 1.63
C LEU A 85 -15.69 16.00 0.67
N GLU A 86 -16.47 17.04 1.00
CA GLU A 86 -17.54 17.54 0.15
C GLU A 86 -17.02 17.96 -1.24
N TYR A 87 -15.91 18.69 -1.28
CA TYR A 87 -15.28 19.12 -2.53
C TYR A 87 -14.88 17.92 -3.41
N TRP A 88 -14.14 16.96 -2.86
CA TRP A 88 -13.67 15.81 -3.63
C TRP A 88 -14.82 14.94 -4.11
N THR A 89 -15.84 14.75 -3.28
CA THR A 89 -17.03 14.00 -3.68
C THR A 89 -17.78 14.67 -4.83
N ASP A 90 -17.94 16.00 -4.80
CA ASP A 90 -18.60 16.75 -5.87
C ASP A 90 -17.83 16.66 -7.19
N VAL A 91 -16.51 16.75 -7.15
CA VAL A 91 -15.62 16.59 -8.32
C VAL A 91 -15.83 15.24 -8.99
N VAL A 92 -15.88 14.15 -8.21
CA VAL A 92 -16.09 12.80 -8.73
C VAL A 92 -17.52 12.62 -9.22
N ALA A 93 -18.52 13.06 -8.45
CA ALA A 93 -19.94 12.91 -8.78
C ALA A 93 -20.32 13.64 -10.08
N LYS A 94 -19.67 14.77 -10.38
CA LYS A 94 -19.85 15.52 -11.64
C LYS A 94 -19.02 14.98 -12.81
N GLY A 95 -18.19 13.95 -12.59
CA GLY A 95 -17.31 13.39 -13.60
C GLY A 95 -16.18 14.32 -14.02
N HIS A 96 -15.81 15.29 -13.18
CA HIS A 96 -14.70 16.21 -13.45
C HIS A 96 -13.33 15.55 -13.26
N ALA A 97 -13.26 14.51 -12.43
CA ALA A 97 -12.05 13.72 -12.22
C ALA A 97 -12.42 12.28 -11.86
N SER A 98 -11.56 11.32 -12.21
CA SER A 98 -11.67 9.95 -11.71
C SER A 98 -11.27 9.87 -10.23
N MET A 99 -11.62 8.77 -9.57
CA MET A 99 -11.15 8.52 -8.20
C MET A 99 -9.62 8.46 -8.10
N ALA A 100 -8.93 7.99 -9.14
CA ALA A 100 -7.47 7.96 -9.18
C ALA A 100 -6.87 9.37 -9.33
N ASP A 101 -7.48 10.23 -10.14
CA ASP A 101 -7.08 11.65 -10.24
C ASP A 101 -7.20 12.35 -8.88
N VAL A 102 -8.30 12.11 -8.16
CA VAL A 102 -8.52 12.65 -6.81
C VAL A 102 -7.45 12.15 -5.83
N ALA A 103 -7.12 10.86 -5.85
CA ALA A 103 -6.08 10.31 -4.97
C ALA A 103 -4.71 10.98 -5.19
N VAL A 104 -4.32 11.18 -6.45
CA VAL A 104 -3.05 11.84 -6.81
C VAL A 104 -3.07 13.32 -6.45
N ALA A 105 -4.21 14.00 -6.63
CA ALA A 105 -4.37 15.40 -6.24
C ALA A 105 -4.29 15.58 -4.71
N ILE A 106 -4.91 14.67 -3.94
CA ILE A 106 -4.79 14.63 -2.48
C ILE A 106 -3.34 14.45 -2.06
N LEU A 107 -2.64 13.46 -2.63
CA LEU A 107 -1.22 13.21 -2.36
C LEU A 107 -0.35 14.43 -2.66
N SER A 108 -0.55 15.06 -3.83
CA SER A 108 0.22 16.23 -4.28
C SER A 108 -0.07 17.48 -3.46
N GLY A 109 -1.28 17.58 -2.89
CA GLY A 109 -1.72 18.67 -2.03
C GLY A 109 -1.32 18.52 -0.56
N ALA A 110 -0.56 17.48 -0.20
CA ALA A 110 -0.14 17.23 1.18
C ALA A 110 0.68 18.38 1.76
N GLN A 111 0.42 18.74 3.02
CA GLN A 111 1.10 19.85 3.72
C GLN A 111 1.53 19.44 5.13
N GLY A 112 2.52 20.13 5.70
CA GLY A 112 2.96 19.88 7.07
C GLY A 112 3.36 18.42 7.33
N SER A 113 2.79 17.81 8.37
CA SER A 113 3.02 16.40 8.70
C SER A 113 2.58 15.44 7.60
N ASP A 114 1.52 15.77 6.86
CA ASP A 114 1.02 14.94 5.77
C ASP A 114 2.02 14.87 4.62
N SER A 115 2.69 16.00 4.32
CA SER A 115 3.75 16.06 3.31
C SER A 115 4.96 15.23 3.72
N THR A 116 5.34 15.29 5.01
CA THR A 116 6.46 14.49 5.54
C THR A 116 6.14 13.00 5.45
N LEU A 117 4.95 12.60 5.91
CA LEU A 117 4.50 11.22 5.90
C LEU A 117 4.38 10.66 4.47
N SER A 118 3.80 11.43 3.55
CA SER A 118 3.64 10.98 2.17
C SER A 118 4.98 10.84 1.44
N GLN A 119 5.96 11.71 1.71
CA GLN A 119 7.32 11.57 1.19
C GLN A 119 8.01 10.31 1.71
N LEU A 120 7.91 10.02 3.00
CA LEU A 120 8.48 8.79 3.58
C LEU A 120 7.82 7.53 2.99
N ARG A 121 6.49 7.55 2.80
CA ARG A 121 5.75 6.47 2.15
C ARG A 121 6.16 6.27 0.70
N GLN A 122 6.37 7.35 -0.04
CA GLN A 122 6.88 7.30 -1.41
C GLN A 122 8.29 6.68 -1.44
N GLN A 123 9.19 7.12 -0.56
CA GLN A 123 10.55 6.57 -0.48
C GLN A 123 10.53 5.07 -0.15
N ALA A 124 9.67 4.65 0.78
CA ALA A 124 9.50 3.25 1.12
C ALA A 124 8.93 2.44 -0.06
N ALA A 125 7.94 2.97 -0.78
CA ALA A 125 7.37 2.32 -1.95
C ALA A 125 8.39 2.17 -3.09
N ASP A 126 9.18 3.20 -3.37
CA ASP A 126 10.26 3.16 -4.38
C ASP A 126 11.31 2.11 -3.99
N ALA A 127 11.71 2.08 -2.71
CA ALA A 127 12.66 1.10 -2.20
C ALA A 127 12.12 -0.34 -2.23
N PHE A 128 10.84 -0.55 -1.93
CA PHE A 128 10.17 -1.85 -2.04
C PHE A 128 10.20 -2.34 -3.49
N THR A 129 9.73 -1.53 -4.44
CA THR A 129 9.66 -1.95 -5.85
C THR A 129 11.06 -2.24 -6.40
N ALA A 130 12.05 -1.42 -6.03
CA ALA A 130 13.45 -1.66 -6.37
C ALA A 130 13.99 -2.98 -5.80
N ALA A 131 13.65 -3.30 -4.55
CA ALA A 131 14.07 -4.54 -3.90
C ALA A 131 13.43 -5.77 -4.55
N VAL A 132 12.13 -5.71 -4.85
CA VAL A 132 11.43 -6.79 -5.56
C VAL A 132 12.07 -7.08 -6.92
N GLU A 133 12.39 -6.03 -7.69
CA GLU A 133 13.08 -6.18 -8.98
C GLU A 133 14.49 -6.75 -8.83
N ALA A 134 15.28 -6.23 -7.87
CA ALA A 134 16.67 -6.62 -7.68
C ALA A 134 16.83 -8.07 -7.20
N ASP A 135 15.96 -8.51 -6.29
CA ASP A 135 16.04 -9.84 -5.68
C ASP A 135 15.27 -10.90 -6.50
N GLY A 136 14.54 -10.49 -7.54
CA GLY A 136 13.66 -11.38 -8.31
C GLY A 136 12.54 -11.98 -7.47
N THR A 137 12.10 -11.23 -6.45
CA THR A 137 11.05 -11.64 -5.53
C THR A 137 9.71 -11.69 -6.25
N GLU A 138 8.86 -12.66 -5.93
CA GLU A 138 7.52 -12.68 -6.50
C GLU A 138 6.61 -11.72 -5.73
N TYR A 139 5.99 -10.78 -6.45
CA TYR A 139 5.00 -9.85 -5.90
C TYR A 139 3.77 -9.91 -6.79
N SER A 140 2.92 -10.89 -6.54
CA SER A 140 1.72 -11.12 -7.34
C SER A 140 0.60 -11.79 -6.54
N GLY A 141 -0.64 -11.54 -6.98
CA GLY A 141 -1.84 -12.05 -6.34
C GLY A 141 -2.30 -11.23 -5.14
N TYR A 142 -3.55 -11.45 -4.74
CA TYR A 142 -4.24 -10.67 -3.72
C TYR A 142 -3.54 -10.72 -2.35
N ALA A 143 -3.16 -11.91 -1.87
CA ALA A 143 -2.51 -12.07 -0.58
C ALA A 143 -1.19 -11.28 -0.48
N SER A 144 -0.40 -11.28 -1.56
CA SER A 144 0.85 -10.53 -1.63
C SER A 144 0.63 -9.02 -1.65
N ILE A 145 -0.41 -8.56 -2.36
CA ILE A 145 -0.84 -7.15 -2.33
C ILE A 145 -1.21 -6.73 -0.91
N GLU A 146 -2.03 -7.51 -0.21
CA GLU A 146 -2.42 -7.22 1.18
C GLU A 146 -1.20 -7.21 2.12
N ALA A 147 -0.28 -8.15 1.96
CA ALA A 147 0.98 -8.16 2.70
C ALA A 147 1.84 -6.91 2.42
N ALA A 148 1.93 -6.44 1.18
CA ALA A 148 2.71 -5.25 0.83
C ALA A 148 2.11 -3.94 1.38
N ARG A 149 0.78 -3.87 1.57
CA ARG A 149 0.11 -2.68 2.14
C ARG A 149 0.56 -2.37 3.57
N ILE A 150 1.11 -3.35 4.31
CA ILE A 150 1.63 -3.09 5.66
C ILE A 150 2.78 -2.09 5.65
N LEU A 151 3.53 -2.00 4.53
CA LEU A 151 4.60 -1.02 4.37
C LEU A 151 4.06 0.39 4.56
N VAL A 152 2.99 0.73 3.84
CA VAL A 152 2.37 2.05 3.89
C VAL A 152 1.85 2.32 5.30
N ARG A 153 1.25 1.32 5.95
CA ARG A 153 0.70 1.48 7.30
C ARG A 153 1.77 1.60 8.38
N GLY A 154 2.89 0.90 8.24
CA GLY A 154 4.00 0.91 9.19
C GLY A 154 4.88 2.15 9.14
N VAL A 155 4.89 2.88 8.01
CA VAL A 155 5.59 4.17 7.91
C VAL A 155 4.83 5.25 8.69
N THR A 156 5.52 5.90 9.62
CA THR A 156 5.05 7.05 10.40
C THR A 156 5.80 8.33 10.04
N ALA A 157 5.30 9.49 10.47
CA ALA A 157 5.89 10.79 10.12
C ALA A 157 7.26 11.05 10.78
N ASP A 158 7.60 10.29 11.81
CA ASP A 158 8.86 10.31 12.55
C ASP A 158 9.81 9.16 12.18
N ALA A 159 9.43 8.30 11.21
CA ALA A 159 10.25 7.18 10.78
C ALA A 159 11.62 7.64 10.27
N THR A 160 12.68 7.00 10.77
CA THR A 160 14.04 7.23 10.33
C THR A 160 14.37 6.41 9.09
N ALA A 161 15.50 6.69 8.44
CA ALA A 161 15.98 5.86 7.33
C ALA A 161 16.22 4.40 7.73
N ALA A 162 16.58 4.13 8.99
CA ALA A 162 16.72 2.78 9.50
C ALA A 162 15.36 2.08 9.65
N ASP A 163 14.34 2.81 10.08
CA ASP A 163 12.97 2.28 10.16
C ASP A 163 12.43 1.93 8.77
N LEU A 164 12.66 2.79 7.78
CA LEU A 164 12.27 2.51 6.39
C LEU A 164 12.95 1.24 5.85
N ASP A 165 14.25 1.05 6.10
CA ASP A 165 14.98 -0.16 5.68
C ASP A 165 14.39 -1.44 6.29
N VAL A 166 14.05 -1.42 7.59
CA VAL A 166 13.40 -2.56 8.26
C VAL A 166 12.01 -2.81 7.69
N LEU A 167 11.20 -1.77 7.53
CA LEU A 167 9.84 -1.87 6.99
C LEU A 167 9.84 -2.43 5.56
N VAL A 168 10.73 -1.94 4.69
CA VAL A 168 10.86 -2.41 3.31
C VAL A 168 11.23 -3.89 3.29
N LYS A 169 12.25 -4.32 4.05
CA LYS A 169 12.65 -5.73 4.12
C LYS A 169 11.54 -6.64 4.63
N ALA A 170 10.84 -6.21 5.69
CA ALA A 170 9.71 -6.96 6.24
C ALA A 170 8.58 -7.10 5.21
N ALA A 171 8.20 -6.00 4.55
CA ALA A 171 7.15 -6.01 3.55
C ALA A 171 7.51 -6.87 2.32
N VAL A 172 8.74 -6.77 1.80
CA VAL A 172 9.21 -7.60 0.67
C VAL A 172 9.18 -9.08 1.04
N SER A 173 9.71 -9.44 2.21
CA SER A 173 9.70 -10.83 2.70
C SER A 173 8.28 -11.37 2.87
N PHE A 174 7.37 -10.55 3.39
CA PHE A 174 5.99 -10.98 3.59
C PHE A 174 5.25 -11.10 2.26
N ALA A 175 5.42 -10.15 1.33
CA ALA A 175 4.85 -10.22 -0.01
C ALA A 175 5.28 -11.50 -0.76
N ASP A 176 6.58 -11.83 -0.73
CA ASP A 176 7.12 -13.07 -1.32
C ASP A 176 6.46 -14.32 -0.71
N THR A 177 6.40 -14.35 0.62
CA THR A 177 5.83 -15.47 1.36
C THR A 177 4.35 -15.65 1.04
N ALA A 178 3.59 -14.54 0.98
CA ALA A 178 2.18 -14.52 0.68
C ALA A 178 1.88 -14.84 -0.80
N THR A 179 2.78 -14.55 -1.74
CA THR A 179 2.65 -15.06 -3.11
C THR A 179 2.75 -16.59 -3.14
N LYS A 180 3.74 -17.16 -2.44
CA LYS A 180 3.99 -18.61 -2.44
C LYS A 180 3.00 -19.40 -1.59
N ASN A 181 2.51 -18.80 -0.50
CA ASN A 181 1.65 -19.43 0.50
C ASN A 181 0.52 -18.47 0.92
N PRO A 182 -0.47 -18.18 0.06
CA PRO A 182 -1.48 -17.15 0.31
C PRO A 182 -2.28 -17.33 1.61
N GLN A 183 -2.41 -18.56 2.10
CA GLN A 183 -3.11 -18.89 3.35
C GLN A 183 -2.47 -18.25 4.59
N VAL A 184 -1.20 -17.84 4.54
CA VAL A 184 -0.53 -17.19 5.68
C VAL A 184 -1.17 -15.84 6.02
N VAL A 185 -1.72 -15.13 5.04
CA VAL A 185 -2.39 -13.84 5.28
C VAL A 185 -3.67 -14.06 6.09
N GLU A 186 -4.49 -15.04 5.69
CA GLU A 186 -5.71 -15.42 6.42
C GLU A 186 -5.36 -15.92 7.82
N ALA A 187 -4.32 -16.74 7.95
CA ALA A 187 -3.86 -17.29 9.22
C ALA A 187 -3.35 -16.22 10.20
N ILE A 188 -2.74 -15.15 9.70
CA ILE A 188 -2.23 -14.06 10.56
C ILE A 188 -3.35 -13.09 10.95
N ALA A 189 -4.23 -12.75 10.01
CA ALA A 189 -5.29 -11.76 10.20
C ALA A 189 -6.67 -12.39 10.42
N VAL A 190 -6.74 -13.48 11.20
CA VAL A 190 -8.02 -14.18 11.46
C VAL A 190 -9.03 -13.22 12.10
N ASN A 191 -10.22 -13.10 11.49
CA ASN A 191 -11.30 -12.18 11.90
C ASN A 191 -10.93 -10.69 11.91
N THR A 192 -9.86 -10.29 11.23
CA THR A 192 -9.43 -8.89 11.10
C THR A 192 -8.78 -8.67 9.73
N THR A 193 -8.15 -7.52 9.53
CA THR A 193 -7.27 -7.28 8.38
C THR A 193 -5.85 -7.03 8.87
N LEU A 194 -4.85 -7.25 8.01
CA LEU A 194 -3.47 -6.93 8.35
C LEU A 194 -3.30 -5.45 8.73
N LEU A 195 -4.04 -4.56 8.06
CA LEU A 195 -3.97 -3.12 8.32
C LEU A 195 -4.59 -2.75 9.67
N ALA A 196 -5.68 -3.40 10.07
CA ALA A 196 -6.32 -3.16 11.37
C ALA A 196 -5.42 -3.56 12.55
N LEU A 197 -4.43 -4.44 12.34
CA LEU A 197 -3.44 -4.75 13.39
C LEU A 197 -2.58 -3.54 13.75
N PHE A 198 -2.38 -2.60 12.83
CA PHE A 198 -1.66 -1.35 13.09
C PHE A 198 -2.48 -0.33 13.90
N ASP A 199 -3.79 -0.54 14.04
CA ASP A 199 -4.67 0.30 14.87
C ASP A 199 -4.71 -0.16 16.33
N THR A 200 -4.07 -1.30 16.64
CA THR A 200 -3.94 -1.80 18.02
C THR A 200 -2.94 -0.97 18.82
N THR A 201 -2.93 -1.16 20.15
CA THR A 201 -1.93 -0.54 21.03
C THR A 201 -0.51 -0.83 20.56
N ARG A 202 -0.22 -2.10 20.22
CA ARG A 202 1.10 -2.50 19.72
C ARG A 202 1.41 -1.88 18.36
N GLY A 203 0.45 -1.89 17.45
CA GLY A 203 0.60 -1.32 16.12
C GLY A 203 0.90 0.17 16.12
N THR A 204 0.27 0.90 17.03
CA THR A 204 0.48 2.35 17.18
C THR A 204 1.77 2.70 17.94
N SER A 205 2.21 1.86 18.88
CA SER A 205 3.44 2.11 19.65
C SER A 205 4.71 1.62 18.96
N GLU A 206 4.63 0.52 18.22
CA GLU A 206 5.78 -0.17 17.61
C GLU A 206 5.48 -0.63 16.16
N PRO A 207 5.11 0.27 15.24
CA PRO A 207 4.69 -0.11 13.89
C PRO A 207 5.77 -0.87 13.10
N VAL A 208 7.04 -0.49 13.25
CA VAL A 208 8.19 -1.17 12.63
C VAL A 208 8.33 -2.59 13.17
N GLY A 209 8.27 -2.74 14.49
CA GLY A 209 8.34 -4.03 15.17
C GLY A 209 7.16 -4.95 14.83
N LEU A 210 5.95 -4.38 14.67
CA LEU A 210 4.78 -5.13 14.23
C LEU A 210 4.97 -5.64 12.80
N ALA A 211 5.41 -4.79 11.86
CA ALA A 211 5.62 -5.20 10.47
C ALA A 211 6.65 -6.34 10.36
N GLN A 212 7.74 -6.25 11.12
CA GLN A 212 8.74 -7.31 11.19
C GLN A 212 8.16 -8.61 11.77
N ALA A 213 7.40 -8.53 12.88
CA ALA A 213 6.76 -9.69 13.49
C ALA A 213 5.76 -10.38 12.55
N LEU A 214 5.01 -9.61 11.75
CA LEU A 214 4.10 -10.15 10.74
C LEU A 214 4.86 -10.94 9.67
N ALA A 215 5.94 -10.38 9.13
CA ALA A 215 6.77 -11.04 8.11
C ALA A 215 7.43 -12.33 8.65
N ASP A 216 7.97 -12.29 9.86
CA ASP A 216 8.60 -13.44 10.50
C ASP A 216 7.57 -14.56 10.79
N THR A 217 6.38 -14.18 11.26
CA THR A 217 5.28 -15.13 11.51
C THR A 217 4.80 -15.77 10.21
N ALA A 218 4.68 -15.00 9.12
CA ALA A 218 4.28 -15.52 7.82
C ALA A 218 5.28 -16.55 7.31
N LYS A 219 6.57 -16.24 7.42
CA LYS A 219 7.66 -17.12 7.00
C LYS A 219 7.71 -18.41 7.82
N ALA A 220 7.51 -18.31 9.13
CA ALA A 220 7.41 -19.48 10.00
C ALA A 220 6.21 -20.37 9.63
N ALA A 221 5.03 -19.78 9.43
CA ALA A 221 3.82 -20.50 9.05
C ALA A 221 3.95 -21.19 7.68
N ALA A 222 4.56 -20.52 6.69
CA ALA A 222 4.82 -21.10 5.37
C ALA A 222 5.77 -22.32 5.43
N GLY A 223 6.70 -22.34 6.39
CA GLY A 223 7.66 -23.42 6.57
C GLY A 223 7.17 -24.59 7.42
N ASP A 224 6.06 -24.43 8.14
CA ASP A 224 5.54 -25.43 9.07
C ASP A 224 4.00 -25.50 9.03
N PRO A 225 3.43 -26.56 8.42
CA PRO A 225 1.99 -26.79 8.37
C PRO A 225 1.30 -26.82 9.74
N VAL A 226 1.99 -27.22 10.81
CA VAL A 226 1.43 -27.23 12.17
C VAL A 226 1.30 -25.82 12.70
N THR A 227 2.30 -24.97 12.48
CA THR A 227 2.24 -23.55 12.81
C THR A 227 1.11 -22.86 12.03
N LEU A 228 0.99 -23.12 10.73
CA LEU A 228 -0.09 -22.58 9.90
C LEU A 228 -1.49 -23.00 10.41
N ASP A 229 -1.68 -24.28 10.69
CA ASP A 229 -2.95 -24.80 11.21
C ASP A 229 -3.28 -24.26 12.61
N SER A 230 -2.27 -24.05 13.46
CA SER A 230 -2.44 -23.43 14.78
C SER A 230 -2.90 -21.97 14.65
N LEU A 231 -2.32 -21.21 13.72
CA LEU A 231 -2.71 -19.83 13.45
C LEU A 231 -4.16 -19.76 12.95
N LEU A 232 -4.51 -20.59 11.96
CA LEU A 232 -5.86 -20.69 11.39
C LEU A 232 -6.93 -21.03 12.42
N ARG A 233 -6.60 -21.84 13.45
CA ARG A 233 -7.54 -22.25 14.51
C ARG A 233 -7.79 -21.19 15.60
N GLY A 234 -7.22 -19.99 15.47
CA GLY A 234 -7.52 -18.85 16.35
C GLY A 234 -6.33 -18.26 17.10
N GLY A 235 -5.11 -18.58 16.68
CA GLY A 235 -3.87 -18.07 17.27
C GLY A 235 -3.24 -16.91 16.49
N GLY A 236 -4.01 -16.01 15.89
CA GLY A 236 -3.45 -14.77 15.33
C GLY A 236 -2.54 -14.12 16.37
N MET A 237 -1.42 -13.50 15.94
CA MET A 237 -0.40 -12.96 16.87
C MET A 237 -1.08 -12.26 18.05
N ASP A 238 -0.99 -12.84 19.24
CA ASP A 238 -1.82 -12.46 20.38
C ASP A 238 -1.87 -10.93 20.60
N LYS A 239 -3.09 -10.49 20.95
CA LYS A 239 -3.54 -9.12 21.26
C LYS A 239 -2.51 -8.21 21.95
#